data_AF-A0A1M4U8I0-F1
#
_entry.id   AF-A0A1M4U8I0-F1
#
_cell.length_a   1.000
_cell.length_b   1.000
_cell.length_c   1.000
_cell.angle_alpha   90.00
_cell.angle_beta   90.00
_cell.angle_gamma   90.00
#
_symmetry.space_group_name_H-M   'P 1'
#
loop_
_entity.id
_entity.type
_entity.pdbx_description
1 polymer ?
#
loop_
_entity_poly.entity_id
_entity_poly.type
_entity_poly.pdbx_seq_one_letter_code
_entity_poly.pdbx_strand_id
1 'polypeptide(L)'
;MIKETKVKINPNELCPCNSGEIYNKCCIKDEFYNLGQNYKGDNIIFNKSKVHRIYDDIANIGINNIFSLKDDEFISISKGEELLKKVYEKVDEGISEYEKYSPCKKGCGKCCSLYLECTAIEAEIIRRYLVKNKTKEELDVLQNKIRENLKVLPTISNPNEVDKESKDKMILDYLHKNISCIFLNEEGECSLYSIRPLACRSFIVFSDSEKCKSKEEIVKPNLPPAYIGKLVVDGIASKVGRYKSITFNGDKGLKEPLRRPILQWFKDGFHDINRNLE
;
A
#
# COMPACT_ATOMS: atom_id res chain seq x y z
N MET A 1 -0.99 10.82 18.48
CA MET A 1 -1.99 10.82 17.39
C MET A 1 -2.07 12.22 16.82
N ILE A 2 -2.04 12.36 15.50
CA ILE A 2 -2.28 13.64 14.84
C ILE A 2 -3.77 13.99 15.06
N LYS A 3 -4.06 15.17 15.61
CA LYS A 3 -5.43 15.58 15.93
C LYS A 3 -6.01 16.37 14.77
N GLU A 4 -6.96 15.76 14.05
CA GLU A 4 -7.69 16.45 12.99
C GLU A 4 -8.53 17.60 13.56
N THR A 5 -8.55 18.74 12.87
CA THR A 5 -9.35 19.91 13.28
C THR A 5 -10.27 20.36 12.16
N LYS A 6 -11.55 20.61 12.47
CA LYS A 6 -12.53 21.08 11.47
C LYS A 6 -12.17 22.49 11.02
N VAL A 7 -12.20 22.72 9.71
CA VAL A 7 -11.89 24.01 9.08
C VAL A 7 -13.20 24.67 8.63
N LYS A 8 -13.35 25.97 8.89
CA LYS A 8 -14.43 26.78 8.31
C LYS A 8 -13.94 27.38 6.99
N ILE A 9 -14.62 27.08 5.90
CA ILE A 9 -14.31 27.61 4.56
C ILE A 9 -15.32 28.71 4.22
N ASN A 10 -14.82 29.84 3.72
CA ASN A 10 -15.68 30.93 3.27
C ASN A 10 -16.43 30.51 1.98
N PRO A 11 -17.77 30.63 1.90
CA PRO A 11 -18.53 30.27 0.69
C PRO A 11 -18.04 30.91 -0.61
N ASN A 12 -17.45 32.10 -0.54
CA ASN A 12 -16.98 32.86 -1.69
C ASN A 12 -15.52 32.60 -2.07
N GLU A 13 -14.78 31.81 -1.30
CA GLU A 13 -13.41 31.41 -1.62
C GLU A 13 -13.39 30.20 -2.57
N LEU A 14 -12.23 29.96 -3.19
CA LEU A 14 -12.01 28.76 -4.00
C LEU A 14 -12.18 27.50 -3.14
N CYS A 15 -12.82 26.48 -3.72
CA CYS A 15 -13.05 25.23 -3.04
C CYS A 15 -11.71 24.50 -2.76
N PRO A 16 -11.44 24.03 -1.52
CA PRO A 16 -10.20 23.33 -1.20
C PRO A 16 -10.01 21.99 -1.92
N CYS A 17 -11.03 21.49 -2.63
CA CYS A 17 -10.90 20.31 -3.48
C CYS A 17 -10.12 20.56 -4.78
N ASN A 18 -9.70 21.81 -5.05
CA ASN A 18 -8.97 22.23 -6.26
C ASN A 18 -9.74 21.99 -7.57
N SER A 19 -11.08 22.03 -7.54
CA SER A 19 -11.91 21.97 -8.74
C SER A 19 -11.84 23.22 -9.62
N GLY A 20 -11.31 24.33 -9.09
CA GLY A 20 -11.37 25.65 -9.73
C GLY A 20 -12.66 26.42 -9.47
N GLU A 21 -13.66 25.78 -8.85
CA GLU A 21 -14.94 26.40 -8.49
C GLU A 21 -14.91 27.04 -7.10
N ILE A 22 -15.80 28.01 -6.86
CA ILE A 22 -16.01 28.56 -5.51
C ILE A 22 -16.69 27.53 -4.60
N TYR A 23 -16.35 27.56 -3.31
CA TYR A 23 -16.82 26.57 -2.32
C TYR A 23 -18.36 26.43 -2.31
N ASN A 24 -19.09 27.54 -2.39
CA ASN A 24 -20.56 27.56 -2.44
C ASN A 24 -21.16 26.76 -3.62
N LYS A 25 -20.47 26.73 -4.77
CA LYS A 25 -20.93 26.04 -5.98
C LYS A 25 -20.35 24.64 -6.15
N CYS A 26 -19.47 24.21 -5.23
CA CYS A 26 -18.73 22.96 -5.37
C CYS A 26 -19.03 21.99 -4.22
N CYS A 27 -18.38 22.17 -3.05
CA CYS A 27 -18.41 21.22 -1.95
C CYS A 27 -19.10 21.79 -0.70
N ILE A 28 -20.03 22.72 -0.84
CA ILE A 28 -20.68 23.42 0.30
C ILE A 28 -21.33 22.49 1.34
N LYS A 29 -21.71 21.27 0.93
CA LYS A 29 -22.30 20.24 1.80
C LYS A 29 -21.25 19.34 2.47
N ASP A 30 -20.00 19.43 2.06
CA ASP A 30 -18.91 18.64 2.59
C ASP A 30 -18.17 19.38 3.70
N GLU A 31 -17.67 18.60 4.66
CA GLU A 31 -16.83 19.08 5.74
C GLU A 31 -15.34 18.94 5.40
N PHE A 32 -14.58 19.98 5.70
CA PHE A 32 -13.13 20.02 5.51
C PHE A 32 -12.40 20.03 6.85
N TYR A 33 -11.31 19.27 6.92
CA TYR A 33 -10.50 19.10 8.11
C TYR A 33 -9.02 19.36 7.79
N ASN A 34 -8.30 19.86 8.78
CA ASN A 34 -6.85 20.03 8.73
C ASN A 34 -6.18 18.87 9.46
N LEU A 35 -5.27 18.18 8.76
CA LEU A 35 -4.45 17.11 9.31
C LEU A 35 -3.14 17.63 9.94
N GLY A 36 -2.73 18.87 9.68
CA GLY A 36 -1.46 19.43 10.16
C GLY A 36 -0.79 20.28 9.08
N GLN A 37 0.53 20.37 9.12
CA GLN A 37 1.30 21.14 8.13
C GLN A 37 2.21 20.23 7.31
N ASN A 38 2.40 20.56 6.04
CA ASN A 38 3.38 19.90 5.18
C ASN A 38 4.78 20.52 5.32
N TYR A 39 5.73 20.03 4.54
CA TYR A 39 7.12 20.50 4.46
C TYR A 39 7.30 21.97 4.09
N LYS A 40 6.26 22.64 3.55
CA LYS A 40 6.25 24.07 3.23
C LYS A 40 5.58 24.93 4.31
N GLY A 41 5.00 24.31 5.35
CA GLY A 41 4.18 24.99 6.35
C GLY A 41 2.71 25.16 5.93
N ASP A 42 2.30 24.63 4.77
CA ASP A 42 0.92 24.70 4.29
C ASP A 42 0.02 23.77 5.11
N ASN A 43 -1.19 24.21 5.43
CA ASN A 43 -2.19 23.36 6.07
C ASN A 43 -2.65 22.23 5.13
N ILE A 44 -2.66 21.01 5.65
CA ILE A 44 -3.11 19.80 4.94
C ILE A 44 -4.63 19.72 5.06
N ILE A 45 -5.34 20.46 4.21
CA ILE A 45 -6.81 20.52 4.19
C ILE A 45 -7.37 19.44 3.26
N PHE A 46 -8.15 18.52 3.81
CA PHE A 46 -8.78 17.42 3.06
C PHE A 46 -10.30 17.40 3.22
N ASN A 47 -11.01 16.86 2.22
CA ASN A 47 -12.46 16.72 2.26
C ASN A 47 -12.84 15.46 3.07
N LYS A 48 -13.22 15.64 4.34
CA LYS A 48 -13.54 14.54 5.25
C LYS A 48 -14.80 13.80 4.82
N SER A 49 -15.82 14.51 4.35
CA SER A 49 -17.05 13.89 3.84
C SER A 49 -16.79 12.97 2.64
N LYS A 50 -15.91 13.38 1.71
CA LYS A 50 -15.48 12.53 0.59
C LYS A 50 -14.68 11.33 1.05
N VAL A 51 -13.74 11.51 1.98
CA VAL A 51 -12.95 10.40 2.55
C VAL A 51 -13.86 9.37 3.25
N HIS A 52 -14.90 9.81 3.96
CA HIS A 52 -15.89 8.90 4.54
C HIS A 52 -16.68 8.13 3.48
N ARG A 53 -17.15 8.79 2.40
CA ARG A 53 -17.83 8.09 1.29
C ARG A 53 -16.92 7.03 0.65
N ILE A 54 -15.66 7.35 0.43
CA ILE A 54 -14.66 6.39 -0.11
C ILE A 54 -14.45 5.23 0.86
N TYR A 55 -14.41 5.51 2.16
CA TYR A 55 -14.31 4.47 3.19
C TYR A 55 -15.49 3.49 3.09
N ASP A 56 -16.71 4.02 2.99
CA ASP A 56 -17.93 3.22 2.85
C ASP A 56 -17.93 2.42 1.53
N ASP A 57 -17.50 3.02 0.42
CA ASP A 57 -17.34 2.32 -0.86
C ASP A 57 -16.41 1.11 -0.74
N ILE A 58 -15.24 1.27 -0.10
CA ILE A 58 -14.29 0.18 0.11
C ILE A 58 -14.89 -0.88 1.03
N ALA A 59 -15.51 -0.47 2.13
CA ALA A 59 -16.16 -1.39 3.06
C ALA A 59 -17.26 -2.22 2.37
N ASN A 60 -18.06 -1.59 1.51
CA ASN A 60 -19.11 -2.24 0.73
C ASN A 60 -18.55 -3.26 -0.27
N ILE A 61 -17.38 -3.01 -0.88
CA ILE A 61 -16.69 -4.03 -1.70
C ILE A 61 -16.43 -5.28 -0.86
N GLY A 62 -15.90 -5.12 0.35
CA GLY A 62 -15.65 -6.21 1.28
C GLY A 62 -16.93 -6.93 1.71
N ILE A 63 -17.94 -6.19 2.18
CA ILE A 63 -19.21 -6.74 2.68
C ILE A 63 -19.90 -7.57 1.59
N ASN A 64 -20.04 -7.02 0.39
CA ASN A 64 -20.85 -7.62 -0.66
C ASN A 64 -20.17 -8.80 -1.38
N ASN A 65 -18.85 -8.96 -1.26
CA ASN A 65 -18.10 -9.96 -2.04
C ASN A 65 -17.29 -10.94 -1.19
N ILE A 66 -16.93 -10.57 0.03
CA ILE A 66 -15.93 -11.29 0.84
C ILE A 66 -16.48 -11.64 2.22
N PHE A 67 -16.94 -10.64 2.99
CA PHE A 67 -17.33 -10.85 4.38
C PHE A 67 -18.70 -11.52 4.53
N SER A 68 -19.51 -11.54 3.48
CA SER A 68 -20.75 -12.32 3.42
C SER A 68 -20.53 -13.80 3.09
N LEU A 69 -19.32 -14.20 2.69
CA LEU A 69 -19.02 -15.59 2.32
C LEU A 69 -18.88 -16.47 3.56
N LYS A 70 -19.43 -17.68 3.48
CA LYS A 70 -19.25 -18.73 4.50
C LYS A 70 -17.80 -19.20 4.56
N ASP A 71 -17.44 -19.93 5.60
CA ASP A 71 -16.05 -20.38 5.84
C ASP A 71 -15.52 -21.35 4.77
N ASP A 72 -16.39 -22.18 4.22
CA ASP A 72 -16.08 -23.14 3.16
C ASP A 72 -16.08 -22.51 1.75
N GLU A 73 -16.69 -21.34 1.59
CA GLU A 73 -16.75 -20.61 0.33
C GLU A 73 -15.43 -19.89 0.03
N PHE A 74 -15.07 -19.88 -1.25
CA PHE A 74 -13.86 -19.23 -1.75
C PHE A 74 -14.08 -18.65 -3.14
N ILE A 75 -13.26 -17.67 -3.48
CA ILE A 75 -13.25 -17.02 -4.79
C ILE A 75 -12.04 -17.46 -5.61
N SER A 76 -12.17 -17.34 -6.93
CA SER A 76 -11.06 -17.58 -7.86
C SER A 76 -10.01 -16.47 -7.76
N ILE A 77 -8.80 -16.76 -8.26
CA ILE A 77 -7.72 -15.75 -8.36
C ILE A 77 -8.17 -14.57 -9.22
N SER A 78 -8.82 -14.83 -10.36
CA SER A 78 -9.29 -13.77 -11.26
C SER A 78 -10.32 -12.86 -10.59
N LYS A 79 -11.22 -13.41 -9.77
CA LYS A 79 -12.16 -12.60 -8.99
C LYS A 79 -11.44 -11.80 -7.89
N GLY A 80 -10.48 -12.41 -7.20
CA GLY A 80 -9.63 -11.71 -6.22
C GLY A 80 -8.87 -10.53 -6.84
N GLU A 81 -8.30 -10.72 -8.04
CA GLU A 81 -7.62 -9.68 -8.81
C GLU A 81 -8.57 -8.54 -9.21
N GLU A 82 -9.78 -8.86 -9.69
CA GLU A 82 -10.80 -7.86 -10.01
C GLU A 82 -11.17 -7.00 -8.78
N LEU A 83 -11.41 -7.65 -7.63
CA LEU A 83 -11.76 -6.95 -6.39
C LEU A 83 -10.61 -6.10 -5.86
N LEU A 84 -9.38 -6.60 -5.92
CA LEU A 84 -8.21 -5.83 -5.49
C LEU A 84 -8.02 -4.57 -6.33
N LYS A 85 -8.22 -4.64 -7.65
CA LYS A 85 -8.16 -3.45 -8.52
C LYS A 85 -9.19 -2.40 -8.09
N LYS A 86 -10.44 -2.81 -7.83
CA LYS A 86 -11.50 -1.91 -7.33
C LYS A 86 -11.15 -1.27 -5.98
N VAL A 87 -10.60 -2.06 -5.05
CA VAL A 87 -10.14 -1.54 -3.75
C VAL A 87 -8.99 -0.55 -3.95
N TYR A 88 -8.01 -0.88 -4.78
CA TYR A 88 -6.86 -0.02 -5.07
C TYR A 88 -7.25 1.31 -5.71
N GLU A 89 -8.16 1.30 -6.68
CA GLU A 89 -8.70 2.50 -7.30
C GLU A 89 -9.32 3.44 -6.25
N LYS A 90 -10.12 2.88 -5.34
CA LYS A 90 -10.73 3.65 -4.24
C LYS A 90 -9.73 4.13 -3.21
N VAL A 91 -8.72 3.32 -2.89
CA VAL A 91 -7.61 3.73 -2.02
C VAL A 91 -6.83 4.89 -2.66
N ASP A 92 -6.46 4.78 -3.94
CA ASP A 92 -5.79 5.89 -4.65
C ASP A 92 -6.66 7.15 -4.66
N GLU A 93 -7.97 7.02 -4.93
CA GLU A 93 -8.93 8.14 -4.86
C GLU A 93 -8.89 8.82 -3.49
N GLY A 94 -8.90 8.04 -2.41
CA GLY A 94 -8.85 8.57 -1.05
C GLY A 94 -7.49 9.16 -0.65
N ILE A 95 -6.39 8.55 -1.10
CA ILE A 95 -5.03 9.04 -0.84
C ILE A 95 -4.76 10.35 -1.60
N SER A 96 -5.37 10.54 -2.78
CA SER A 96 -5.20 11.75 -3.59
C SER A 96 -5.62 13.05 -2.87
N GLU A 97 -6.54 12.96 -1.90
CA GLU A 97 -6.93 14.09 -1.03
C GLU A 97 -5.75 14.65 -0.23
N TYR A 98 -4.77 13.79 0.05
CA TYR A 98 -3.57 14.10 0.83
C TYR A 98 -2.33 14.28 -0.05
N GLU A 99 -2.23 13.53 -1.16
CA GLU A 99 -1.06 13.49 -2.06
C GLU A 99 -0.62 14.87 -2.54
N LYS A 100 -1.57 15.78 -2.79
CA LYS A 100 -1.30 17.17 -3.21
C LYS A 100 -0.44 17.98 -2.22
N TYR A 101 -0.34 17.55 -0.96
CA TYR A 101 0.50 18.17 0.06
C TYR A 101 1.83 17.46 0.27
N SER A 102 2.06 16.34 -0.41
CA SER A 102 3.31 15.57 -0.34
C SER A 102 4.41 16.20 -1.21
N PRO A 103 5.70 16.06 -0.88
CA PRO A 103 6.79 16.40 -1.80
C PRO A 103 6.97 15.37 -2.93
N CYS A 104 6.24 14.25 -2.88
CA CYS A 104 6.34 13.17 -3.84
C CYS A 104 5.91 13.60 -5.25
N LYS A 105 6.67 13.18 -6.25
CA LYS A 105 6.39 13.38 -7.67
C LYS A 105 6.83 12.17 -8.47
N LYS A 106 6.33 12.03 -9.70
CA LYS A 106 6.80 11.01 -10.64
C LYS A 106 8.34 11.11 -10.77
N GLY A 107 9.02 9.96 -10.74
CA GLY A 107 10.49 9.89 -10.72
C GLY A 107 11.14 10.02 -9.33
N CYS A 108 10.37 10.19 -8.25
CA CYS A 108 10.91 10.20 -6.89
C CYS A 108 11.09 8.77 -6.35
N GLY A 109 12.34 8.30 -6.28
CA GLY A 109 12.71 7.00 -5.73
C GLY A 109 13.27 7.01 -4.29
N LYS A 110 13.25 8.16 -3.59
CA LYS A 110 13.98 8.32 -2.31
C LYS A 110 13.53 7.35 -1.21
N CYS A 111 12.23 7.03 -1.16
CA CYS A 111 11.67 6.04 -0.24
C CYS A 111 11.52 4.64 -0.86
N CYS A 112 11.94 4.43 -2.12
CA CYS A 112 11.83 3.13 -2.80
C CYS A 112 12.95 2.18 -2.35
N SER A 113 13.13 2.02 -1.05
CA SER A 113 14.07 1.11 -0.38
C SER A 113 13.56 0.76 1.03
N LEU A 114 12.23 0.88 1.21
CA LEU A 114 11.52 0.50 2.42
C LEU A 114 11.29 -1.01 2.48
N TYR A 115 11.27 -1.54 3.70
CA TYR A 115 10.78 -2.88 3.95
C TYR A 115 9.26 -2.92 3.74
N LEU A 116 8.81 -3.60 2.69
CA LEU A 116 7.40 -3.63 2.27
C LEU A 116 6.90 -5.06 2.16
N GLU A 117 5.81 -5.34 2.86
CA GLU A 117 5.14 -6.63 2.86
C GLU A 117 3.83 -6.58 2.05
N CYS A 118 3.50 -7.67 1.36
CA CYS A 118 2.24 -7.84 0.66
C CYS A 118 1.68 -9.24 0.87
N THR A 119 0.37 -9.42 0.63
CA THR A 119 -0.26 -10.75 0.69
C THR A 119 0.08 -11.58 -0.55
N ALA A 120 -0.21 -12.88 -0.49
CA ALA A 120 0.00 -13.81 -1.61
C ALA A 120 -0.75 -13.38 -2.88
N ILE A 121 -2.00 -12.90 -2.76
CA ILE A 121 -2.78 -12.46 -3.93
C ILE A 121 -2.21 -11.16 -4.53
N GLU A 122 -1.71 -10.24 -3.71
CA GLU A 122 -1.02 -9.04 -4.22
C GLU A 122 0.26 -9.44 -4.99
N ALA A 123 1.02 -10.41 -4.47
CA ALA A 123 2.21 -10.94 -5.14
C ALA A 123 1.88 -11.67 -6.45
N GLU A 124 0.78 -12.43 -6.50
CA GLU A 124 0.33 -13.08 -7.73
C GLU A 124 -0.04 -12.07 -8.83
N ILE A 125 -0.66 -10.95 -8.47
CA ILE A 125 -0.97 -9.87 -9.42
C ILE A 125 0.33 -9.29 -10.00
N ILE A 126 1.32 -9.03 -9.14
CA ILE A 126 2.66 -8.60 -9.58
C ILE A 126 3.27 -9.62 -10.53
N ARG A 127 3.25 -10.92 -10.18
CA ARG A 127 3.79 -11.99 -11.00
C ARG A 127 3.14 -12.03 -12.38
N ARG A 128 1.80 -12.00 -12.44
CA ARG A 128 1.03 -11.99 -13.68
C ARG A 128 1.35 -10.78 -14.54
N TYR A 129 1.48 -9.61 -13.93
CA TYR A 129 1.85 -8.39 -14.63
C TYR A 129 3.25 -8.51 -15.23
N LEU A 130 4.24 -8.98 -14.46
CA LEU A 130 5.61 -9.15 -14.93
C LEU A 130 5.69 -10.17 -16.07
N VAL A 131 5.08 -11.35 -15.91
CA VAL A 131 5.08 -12.40 -16.95
C VAL A 131 4.39 -11.94 -18.24
N LYS A 132 3.36 -11.09 -18.14
CA LYS A 132 2.65 -10.57 -19.31
C LYS A 132 3.42 -9.48 -20.04
N ASN A 133 4.19 -8.65 -19.33
CA ASN A 133 4.75 -7.41 -19.88
C ASN A 133 6.28 -7.42 -20.02
N LYS A 134 6.96 -8.52 -19.67
CA LYS A 134 8.42 -8.65 -19.77
C LYS A 134 8.84 -9.85 -20.60
N THR A 135 9.98 -9.72 -21.27
CA THR A 135 10.62 -10.86 -21.93
C THR A 135 11.23 -11.82 -20.91
N LYS A 136 11.58 -13.02 -21.36
CA LYS A 136 12.26 -14.01 -20.52
C LYS A 136 13.59 -13.46 -19.98
N GLU A 137 14.35 -12.79 -20.83
CA GLU A 137 15.65 -12.20 -20.49
C GLU A 137 15.50 -11.11 -19.42
N GLU A 138 14.48 -10.25 -19.53
CA GLU A 138 14.19 -9.24 -18.50
C GLU A 138 13.79 -9.88 -17.17
N LEU A 139 13.00 -10.96 -17.20
CA LEU A 139 12.63 -11.71 -15.99
C LEU A 139 13.84 -12.40 -15.36
N ASP A 140 14.76 -12.94 -16.16
CA ASP A 140 16.00 -13.56 -15.68
C ASP A 140 16.92 -12.52 -15.01
N VAL A 141 17.03 -11.32 -15.59
CA VAL A 141 17.74 -10.19 -14.97
C VAL A 141 17.10 -9.81 -13.62
N LEU A 142 15.77 -9.72 -13.58
CA LEU A 142 15.04 -9.39 -12.36
C LEU A 142 15.23 -10.48 -11.29
N GLN A 143 15.20 -11.76 -11.69
CA GLN A 143 15.44 -12.89 -10.80
C GLN A 143 16.85 -12.88 -10.22
N ASN A 144 17.85 -12.55 -11.03
CA ASN A 144 19.22 -12.38 -10.56
C ASN A 144 19.32 -11.25 -9.53
N LYS A 145 18.69 -10.10 -9.77
CA LYS A 145 18.62 -9.00 -8.79
C LYS A 145 17.95 -9.42 -7.48
N ILE A 146 16.85 -10.18 -7.55
CA ILE A 146 16.20 -10.74 -6.35
C ILE A 146 17.18 -11.62 -5.58
N ARG A 147 17.86 -12.55 -6.26
CA ARG A 147 18.82 -13.47 -5.62
C ARG A 147 19.95 -12.72 -4.93
N GLU A 148 20.56 -11.73 -5.59
CA GLU A 148 21.64 -10.94 -5.00
C GLU A 148 21.14 -10.10 -3.81
N ASN A 149 19.96 -9.49 -3.92
CA ASN A 149 19.37 -8.72 -2.84
C ASN A 149 19.05 -9.60 -1.62
N LEU A 150 18.53 -10.81 -1.81
CA LEU A 150 18.21 -11.74 -0.71
C LEU A 150 19.45 -12.24 0.06
N LYS A 151 20.67 -12.17 -0.52
CA LYS A 151 21.91 -12.48 0.20
C LYS A 151 22.30 -11.43 1.23
N VAL A 152 21.88 -10.19 1.03
CA VAL A 152 22.36 -9.03 1.81
C VAL A 152 21.27 -8.31 2.59
N LEU A 153 20.01 -8.46 2.18
CA LEU A 153 18.85 -7.86 2.85
C LEU A 153 18.33 -8.79 3.96
N PRO A 154 18.23 -8.31 5.20
CA PRO A 154 17.65 -9.08 6.30
C PRO A 154 16.15 -9.23 6.06
N THR A 155 15.73 -10.41 5.61
CA THR A 155 14.34 -10.75 5.30
C THR A 155 14.05 -12.18 5.71
N ILE A 156 12.78 -12.52 5.90
CA ILE A 156 12.34 -13.85 6.32
C ILE A 156 11.07 -14.27 5.55
N SER A 157 10.92 -15.58 5.31
CA SER A 157 9.76 -16.17 4.63
C SER A 157 8.46 -15.93 5.41
N ASN A 158 8.49 -16.04 6.74
CA ASN A 158 7.35 -15.80 7.63
C ASN A 158 7.69 -14.78 8.72
N PRO A 159 7.42 -13.48 8.51
CA PRO A 159 7.72 -12.43 9.48
C PRO A 159 6.87 -12.45 10.75
N ASN A 160 5.91 -13.37 10.87
CA ASN A 160 5.05 -13.48 12.06
C ASN A 160 5.51 -14.58 13.03
N GLU A 161 6.56 -15.33 12.68
CA GLU A 161 7.21 -16.30 13.59
C GLU A 161 8.31 -15.68 14.45
N VAL A 162 8.64 -14.42 14.20
CA VAL A 162 9.59 -13.64 15.00
C VAL A 162 8.83 -12.72 15.94
N ASP A 163 9.36 -12.52 17.13
CA ASP A 163 8.82 -11.55 18.07
C ASP A 163 8.95 -10.11 17.51
N LYS A 164 8.18 -9.19 18.09
CA LYS A 164 8.12 -7.81 17.63
C LYS A 164 9.48 -7.11 17.66
N GLU A 165 10.29 -7.32 18.70
CA GLU A 165 11.59 -6.65 18.85
C GLU A 165 12.56 -7.13 17.76
N SER A 166 12.63 -8.45 17.54
CA SER A 166 13.39 -9.04 16.45
C SER A 166 12.94 -8.54 15.08
N LYS A 167 11.62 -8.42 14.86
CA LYS A 167 11.05 -7.89 13.62
C LYS A 167 11.43 -6.42 13.40
N ASP A 168 11.28 -5.59 14.43
CA ASP A 168 11.62 -4.16 14.37
C ASP A 168 13.11 -3.97 14.07
N LYS A 169 13.99 -4.76 14.72
CA LYS A 169 15.43 -4.76 14.41
C LYS A 169 15.72 -5.17 12.96
N MET A 170 15.11 -6.24 12.47
CA MET A 170 15.26 -6.69 11.09
C MET A 170 14.83 -5.61 10.08
N ILE A 171 13.72 -4.91 10.36
CA ILE A 171 13.25 -3.79 9.54
C ILE A 171 14.26 -2.65 9.55
N LEU A 172 14.79 -2.26 10.72
CA LEU A 172 15.82 -1.22 10.81
C LEU A 172 17.08 -1.60 10.02
N ASP A 173 17.56 -2.84 10.17
CA ASP A 173 18.72 -3.34 9.42
C ASP A 173 18.46 -3.33 7.90
N TYR A 174 17.23 -3.68 7.47
CA TYR A 174 16.82 -3.59 6.06
C TYR A 174 16.90 -2.14 5.56
N LEU A 175 16.37 -1.20 6.34
CA LEU A 175 16.36 0.22 5.99
C LEU A 175 17.79 0.78 5.84
N HIS A 176 18.71 0.38 6.72
CA HIS A 176 20.12 0.77 6.71
C HIS A 176 20.90 0.25 5.50
N LYS A 177 20.51 -0.89 4.92
CA LYS A 177 21.14 -1.37 3.67
C LYS A 177 20.92 -0.40 2.51
N ASN A 178 19.82 0.36 2.55
CA ASN A 178 19.46 1.37 1.56
C ASN A 178 19.52 0.89 0.09
N ILE A 179 19.20 -0.39 -0.12
CA ILE A 179 19.16 -0.97 -1.46
C ILE A 179 17.85 -0.57 -2.14
N SER A 180 17.94 -0.01 -3.34
CA SER A 180 16.78 0.40 -4.12
C SER A 180 15.90 -0.80 -4.48
N CYS A 181 14.60 -0.56 -4.51
CA CYS A 181 13.60 -1.52 -4.93
C CYS A 181 13.90 -1.97 -6.36
N ILE A 182 13.86 -3.29 -6.59
CA ILE A 182 14.16 -3.90 -7.89
C ILE A 182 13.22 -3.46 -9.02
N PHE A 183 12.08 -2.84 -8.68
CA PHE A 183 11.09 -2.35 -9.63
C PHE A 183 11.28 -0.88 -10.01
N LEU A 184 12.23 -0.18 -9.40
CA LEU A 184 12.61 1.17 -9.78
C LEU A 184 13.47 1.13 -11.05
N ASN A 185 13.10 1.89 -12.09
CA ASN A 185 13.93 2.05 -13.28
C ASN A 185 15.02 3.12 -13.07
N GLU A 186 15.84 3.33 -14.10
CA GLU A 186 16.96 4.29 -14.05
C GLU A 186 16.47 5.74 -13.93
N GLU A 187 15.27 6.04 -14.40
CA GLU A 187 14.61 7.34 -14.27
C GLU A 187 13.94 7.56 -12.89
N GLY A 188 14.02 6.59 -11.97
CA GLY A 188 13.41 6.68 -10.64
C GLY A 188 11.89 6.45 -10.65
N GLU A 189 11.33 5.89 -11.71
CA GLU A 189 9.93 5.50 -11.85
C GLU A 189 9.71 4.04 -11.48
N CYS A 190 8.59 3.75 -10.80
CA CYS A 190 8.23 2.39 -10.43
C CYS A 190 7.58 1.67 -11.62
N SER A 191 8.24 0.63 -12.12
CA SER A 191 7.71 -0.24 -13.19
C SER A 191 6.43 -0.99 -12.83
N LEU A 192 6.06 -1.01 -11.53
CA LEU A 192 4.83 -1.60 -11.03
C LEU A 192 3.80 -0.57 -10.55
N TYR A 193 3.94 0.73 -10.90
CA TYR A 193 3.15 1.79 -10.26
C TYR A 193 1.63 1.53 -10.27
N SER A 194 1.06 1.06 -11.39
CA SER A 194 -0.38 0.78 -11.50
C SER A 194 -0.83 -0.38 -10.63
N ILE A 195 0.03 -1.39 -10.44
CA ILE A 195 -0.27 -2.63 -9.71
C ILE A 195 0.47 -2.73 -8.37
N ARG A 196 0.96 -1.60 -7.86
CA ARG A 196 1.68 -1.51 -6.58
C ARG A 196 0.83 -2.09 -5.44
N PRO A 197 1.41 -2.90 -4.52
CA PRO A 197 0.67 -3.40 -3.36
C PRO A 197 0.12 -2.28 -2.49
N LEU A 198 -0.85 -2.60 -1.64
CA LEU A 198 -1.45 -1.64 -0.72
C LEU A 198 -0.42 -0.96 0.19
N ALA A 199 0.61 -1.70 0.62
CA ALA A 199 1.69 -1.16 1.45
C ALA A 199 2.42 0.00 0.76
N CYS A 200 2.65 -0.08 -0.56
CA CYS A 200 3.22 0.99 -1.37
C CYS A 200 2.21 2.12 -1.59
N ARG A 201 0.96 1.77 -1.90
CA ARG A 201 -0.12 2.71 -2.25
C ARG A 201 -0.50 3.64 -1.10
N SER A 202 -0.46 3.10 0.13
CA SER A 202 -0.75 3.81 1.37
C SER A 202 0.45 4.59 1.92
N PHE A 203 1.61 4.51 1.27
CA PHE A 203 2.80 5.19 1.75
C PHE A 203 2.84 6.63 1.21
N ILE A 204 2.63 7.59 2.11
CA ILE A 204 2.71 9.02 1.84
C ILE A 204 3.46 9.69 3.00
N VAL A 205 4.23 10.73 2.66
CA VAL A 205 4.92 11.58 3.62
C VAL A 205 4.54 13.03 3.39
N PHE A 206 4.58 13.82 4.46
CA PHE A 206 4.38 15.27 4.41
C PHE A 206 5.65 16.05 4.80
N SER A 207 6.71 15.36 5.23
CA SER A 207 8.03 15.92 5.51
C SER A 207 8.82 16.20 4.23
N ASP A 208 9.92 16.95 4.32
CA ASP A 208 10.77 17.23 3.16
C ASP A 208 11.33 15.94 2.55
N SER A 209 11.44 15.91 1.22
CA SER A 209 11.96 14.76 0.48
C SER A 209 13.37 14.31 0.91
N GLU A 210 14.21 15.20 1.43
CA GLU A 210 15.54 14.84 1.95
C GLU A 210 15.47 13.93 3.18
N LYS A 211 14.42 14.08 4.01
CA LYS A 211 14.19 13.22 5.18
C LYS A 211 13.81 11.79 4.80
N CYS A 212 13.35 11.57 3.56
CA CYS A 212 13.12 10.22 3.05
C CYS A 212 14.41 9.41 2.84
N LYS A 213 15.58 10.07 2.78
CA LYS A 213 16.89 9.39 2.62
C LYS A 213 17.34 8.72 3.91
N SER A 214 17.22 9.40 5.05
CA SER A 214 17.61 8.86 6.36
C SER A 214 16.63 7.81 6.86
N LYS A 215 15.35 7.91 6.47
CA LYS A 215 14.24 7.00 6.84
C LYS A 215 13.91 6.93 8.33
N GLU A 216 14.71 7.57 9.18
CA GLU A 216 14.53 7.67 10.64
C GLU A 216 13.34 8.55 11.05
N GLU A 217 12.93 9.49 10.18
CA GLU A 217 11.86 10.48 10.47
C GLU A 217 10.58 10.28 9.66
N ILE A 218 10.38 9.09 9.09
CA ILE A 218 9.20 8.81 8.26
C ILE A 218 7.97 8.65 9.17
N VAL A 219 7.18 9.71 9.30
CA VAL A 219 5.85 9.63 9.90
C VAL A 219 4.85 9.13 8.86
N LYS A 220 4.42 7.87 8.96
CA LYS A 220 3.33 7.33 8.15
C LYS A 220 1.99 7.70 8.80
N PRO A 221 1.18 8.59 8.20
CA PRO A 221 -0.15 8.86 8.74
C PRO A 221 -1.03 7.61 8.61
N ASN A 222 -1.82 7.33 9.64
CA ASN A 222 -2.87 6.33 9.52
C ASN A 222 -4.08 6.97 8.83
N LEU A 223 -4.21 6.74 7.52
CA LEU A 223 -5.26 7.35 6.70
C LEU A 223 -6.45 6.38 6.57
N PRO A 224 -7.70 6.86 6.76
CA PRO A 224 -8.88 5.99 6.72
C PRO A 224 -8.99 5.11 5.47
N PRO A 225 -8.75 5.62 4.23
CA PRO A 225 -8.82 4.79 3.01
C PRO A 225 -7.80 3.63 3.03
N ALA A 226 -6.58 3.88 3.51
CA ALA A 226 -5.56 2.85 3.63
C ALA A 226 -5.92 1.79 4.68
N TYR A 227 -6.50 2.21 5.80
CA TYR A 227 -6.92 1.31 6.88
C TYR A 227 -8.01 0.35 6.43
N ILE A 228 -9.12 0.87 5.88
CA ILE A 228 -10.22 0.01 5.38
C ILE A 228 -9.77 -0.82 4.17
N GLY A 229 -8.92 -0.24 3.31
CA GLY A 229 -8.28 -0.96 2.23
C GLY A 229 -7.51 -2.19 2.74
N LYS A 230 -6.77 -2.06 3.84
CA LYS A 230 -6.04 -3.20 4.45
C LYS A 230 -6.99 -4.29 4.87
N LEU A 231 -8.07 -3.96 5.58
CA LEU A 231 -9.06 -4.93 6.04
C LEU A 231 -9.69 -5.70 4.88
N VAL A 232 -10.07 -5.01 3.81
CA VAL A 232 -10.67 -5.65 2.64
C VAL A 232 -9.66 -6.47 1.84
N VAL A 233 -8.41 -5.99 1.68
CA VAL A 233 -7.32 -6.76 1.05
C VAL A 233 -7.04 -8.04 1.83
N ASP A 234 -7.02 -7.97 3.16
CA ASP A 234 -6.80 -9.13 4.03
C ASP A 234 -7.98 -10.12 3.91
N GLY A 235 -9.22 -9.63 3.85
CA GLY A 235 -10.39 -10.47 3.57
C GLY A 235 -10.34 -11.14 2.19
N ILE A 236 -9.94 -10.41 1.15
CA ILE A 236 -9.76 -10.99 -0.19
C ILE A 236 -8.71 -12.10 -0.13
N ALA A 237 -7.57 -11.84 0.51
CA ALA A 237 -6.48 -12.81 0.63
C ALA A 237 -6.91 -14.09 1.37
N SER A 238 -7.76 -13.98 2.39
CA SER A 238 -8.28 -15.14 3.14
C SER A 238 -9.35 -15.94 2.39
N LYS A 239 -9.99 -15.36 1.36
CA LYS A 239 -11.04 -16.03 0.57
C LYS A 239 -10.60 -16.48 -0.83
N VAL A 240 -9.42 -16.10 -1.32
CA VAL A 240 -8.89 -16.66 -2.58
C VAL A 240 -8.48 -18.12 -2.37
N GLY A 241 -9.18 -19.05 -3.02
CA GLY A 241 -9.06 -20.49 -2.73
C GLY A 241 -7.64 -21.06 -2.83
N ARG A 242 -6.81 -20.56 -3.74
CA ARG A 242 -5.40 -21.00 -3.89
C ARG A 242 -4.49 -20.53 -2.75
N TYR A 243 -4.84 -19.43 -2.09
CA TYR A 243 -3.97 -18.73 -1.14
C TYR A 243 -4.55 -18.65 0.28
N LYS A 244 -5.79 -19.09 0.50
CA LYS A 244 -6.48 -19.03 1.79
C LYS A 244 -5.79 -19.77 2.94
N SER A 245 -4.91 -20.71 2.63
CA SER A 245 -4.11 -21.45 3.63
C SER A 245 -2.78 -20.78 3.96
N ILE A 246 -2.39 -19.74 3.23
CA ILE A 246 -1.15 -18.98 3.48
C ILE A 246 -1.46 -17.95 4.57
N THR A 247 -1.51 -18.43 5.81
CA THR A 247 -1.95 -17.69 6.99
C THR A 247 -1.02 -17.93 8.18
N PHE A 248 -1.09 -17.06 9.18
CA PHE A 248 -0.49 -17.25 10.49
C PHE A 248 -1.55 -17.08 11.59
N ASN A 249 -1.24 -17.51 12.81
CA ASN A 249 -2.11 -17.26 13.97
C ASN A 249 -1.79 -15.88 14.55
N GLY A 250 -2.73 -14.94 14.46
CA GLY A 250 -2.58 -13.61 15.06
C GLY A 250 -2.77 -13.62 16.58
N ASP A 251 -2.55 -12.47 17.21
CA ASP A 251 -2.54 -12.29 18.68
C ASP A 251 -3.83 -12.74 19.40
N LYS A 252 -4.95 -12.78 18.68
CA LYS A 252 -6.26 -13.18 19.21
C LYS A 252 -6.64 -14.62 18.87
N GLY A 253 -5.69 -15.43 18.39
CA GLY A 253 -5.94 -16.80 17.92
C GLY A 253 -6.72 -16.88 16.60
N LEU A 254 -6.94 -15.73 15.93
CA LEU A 254 -7.57 -15.68 14.62
C LEU A 254 -6.54 -15.93 13.53
N LYS A 255 -6.92 -16.68 12.49
CA LYS A 255 -6.08 -16.86 11.31
C LYS A 255 -6.07 -15.59 10.48
N GLU A 256 -4.89 -15.04 10.22
CA GLU A 256 -4.68 -13.87 9.40
C GLU A 256 -3.89 -14.21 8.14
N PRO A 257 -4.18 -13.59 6.99
CA PRO A 257 -3.41 -13.82 5.78
C PRO A 257 -1.96 -13.37 5.97
N LEU A 258 -1.02 -14.19 5.50
CA LEU A 258 0.40 -13.86 5.60
C LEU A 258 0.72 -12.64 4.74
N ARG A 259 1.36 -11.65 5.37
CA ARG A 259 2.10 -10.59 4.69
C ARG A 259 3.58 -10.85 4.88
N ARG A 260 4.35 -10.81 3.79
CA ARG A 260 5.81 -10.97 3.82
C ARG A 260 6.49 -10.11 2.76
N PRO A 261 7.82 -9.90 2.86
CA PRO A 261 8.57 -9.07 1.92
C PRO A 261 8.34 -9.44 0.47
N ILE A 262 8.17 -8.43 -0.39
CA ILE A 262 7.85 -8.65 -1.82
C ILE A 262 8.87 -9.61 -2.49
N LEU A 263 10.17 -9.47 -2.17
CA LEU A 263 11.24 -10.31 -2.74
C LEU A 263 11.08 -11.80 -2.39
N GLN A 264 10.58 -12.11 -1.20
CA GLN A 264 10.42 -13.49 -0.72
C GLN A 264 9.34 -14.24 -1.52
N TRP A 265 8.34 -13.54 -2.05
CA TRP A 265 7.35 -14.14 -2.95
C TRP A 265 7.93 -14.62 -4.28
N PHE A 266 9.10 -14.10 -4.69
CA PHE A 266 9.72 -14.39 -5.98
C PHE A 266 11.08 -15.07 -5.84
N LYS A 267 11.42 -15.62 -4.67
CA LYS A 267 12.73 -16.24 -4.41
C LYS A 267 13.09 -17.35 -5.41
N ASP A 268 12.08 -18.06 -5.93
CA ASP A 268 12.24 -19.18 -6.88
C ASP A 268 11.91 -18.82 -8.34
N GLY A 269 11.73 -17.53 -8.66
CA GLY A 269 11.36 -17.08 -10.00
C GLY A 269 9.91 -16.64 -10.13
N PHE A 270 9.47 -16.52 -11.39
CA PHE A 270 8.15 -15.99 -11.76
C PHE A 270 7.20 -17.05 -12.33
N HIS A 271 7.59 -18.33 -12.31
CA HIS A 271 6.72 -19.43 -12.74
C HIS A 271 5.48 -19.54 -11.85
N ASP A 272 5.68 -19.48 -10.54
CA ASP A 272 4.65 -19.33 -9.51
C ASP A 272 5.19 -18.41 -8.41
N ILE A 273 4.32 -17.87 -7.56
CA ILE A 273 4.81 -17.26 -6.32
C ILE A 273 5.32 -18.35 -5.40
N ASN A 274 6.41 -18.09 -4.67
CA ASN A 274 6.81 -18.96 -3.59
C ASN A 274 5.69 -18.99 -2.55
N ARG A 275 5.33 -20.17 -2.05
CA ARG A 275 4.30 -20.37 -1.02
C ARG A 275 4.84 -21.09 0.20
N ASN A 276 6.15 -21.40 0.20
CA ASN A 276 6.79 -22.01 1.34
C ASN A 276 6.87 -20.98 2.48
N LEU A 277 6.48 -21.43 3.67
CA LEU A 277 6.55 -20.64 4.89
C LEU A 277 7.94 -20.77 5.55
N GLU A 278 8.69 -21.81 5.18
CA GLU A 278 10.12 -22.01 5.51
C GLU A 278 11.02 -21.11 4.63
#